data_AF-A0A0M2CZE6-F1
#
_entry.id   AF-A0A0M2CZE6-F1
#
_cell.length_a   1.000
_cell.length_b   1.000
_cell.length_c   1.000
_cell.angle_alpha   90.00
_cell.angle_beta   90.00
_cell.angle_gamma   90.00
#
_symmetry.space_group_name_H-M   'P 1'
#
loop_
_entity.id
_entity.type
_entity.pdbx_description
1 polymer ?
#
loop_
_entity_poly.entity_id
_entity_poly.type
_entity_poly.pdbx_seq_one_letter_code
_entity_poly.pdbx_strand_id
1 'polypeptide(L)'
;MSQQLHPGSTVETTEHSPLRAVRNDPGAVPAAPVHCGEPMPVRTLDFAEVQDHVNHAVAQAAIDGRRVHACACGFLQETPVPGGTVPSIVPDGEAMLFRPFFTRRVLAAAGRVENAEWSFDQALADAGPLAAPDAQEQARRLCAYEAGLEAERWRLDQALESLRDELRLAVRHGVPITLLAREAALDEADVVDLLHLGDIPATSPAHSSANSPATSPADGTGRALAEAC
;
A
#
# COMPACT_ATOMS: atom_id res chain seq x y z
N MET A 1 34.73 -81.31 2.69
CA MET A 1 34.50 -82.07 3.94
C MET A 1 34.74 -81.14 5.10
N SER A 2 33.76 -81.01 6.00
CA SER A 2 33.84 -80.65 7.45
C SER A 2 34.57 -79.35 7.86
N GLN A 3 34.13 -78.54 8.82
CA GLN A 3 32.99 -78.53 9.75
C GLN A 3 32.91 -77.11 10.37
N GLN A 4 31.75 -76.80 10.96
CA GLN A 4 31.36 -75.55 11.61
C GLN A 4 32.19 -75.20 12.86
N LEU A 5 32.07 -73.94 13.34
CA LEU A 5 31.63 -73.56 14.70
C LEU A 5 31.56 -72.01 14.85
N HIS A 6 30.36 -71.48 15.10
CA HIS A 6 30.07 -70.17 15.74
C HIS A 6 30.29 -70.28 17.28
N PRO A 7 30.14 -69.26 18.18
CA PRO A 7 29.46 -67.94 18.06
C PRO A 7 30.09 -66.75 18.87
N GLY A 8 29.45 -65.56 18.82
CA GLY A 8 29.35 -64.68 20.00
C GLY A 8 29.48 -63.15 19.80
N SER A 9 28.37 -62.43 20.04
CA SER A 9 28.24 -61.05 20.59
C SER A 9 28.85 -59.86 19.82
N THR A 10 28.24 -58.68 19.65
CA THR A 10 27.05 -58.00 20.20
C THR A 10 26.68 -56.89 19.20
N VAL A 11 25.41 -56.79 18.78
CA VAL A 11 24.47 -55.69 19.09
C VAL A 11 25.06 -54.28 18.93
N GLU A 12 24.58 -53.53 17.93
CA GLU A 12 23.81 -52.30 18.18
C GLU A 12 23.10 -51.84 16.90
N THR A 13 21.80 -52.03 16.90
CA THR A 13 20.83 -51.41 16.00
C THR A 13 20.78 -49.93 16.34
N THR A 14 21.00 -49.04 15.36
CA THR A 14 20.54 -47.65 15.48
C THR A 14 19.67 -47.31 14.28
N GLU A 15 18.39 -47.26 14.59
CA GLU A 15 17.28 -46.94 13.70
C GLU A 15 17.50 -45.57 13.03
N HIS A 16 17.27 -45.51 11.72
CA HIS A 16 17.19 -44.26 10.97
C HIS A 16 15.85 -43.60 11.27
N SER A 17 15.85 -42.54 12.09
CA SER A 17 14.72 -41.60 12.24
C SER A 17 14.73 -40.57 11.11
N PRO A 18 13.69 -40.47 10.26
CA PRO A 18 13.56 -39.40 9.28
C PRO A 18 12.67 -38.30 9.84
N LEU A 19 13.14 -37.60 10.88
CA LEU A 19 12.55 -36.32 11.29
C LEU A 19 13.69 -35.30 11.39
N ARG A 20 14.28 -35.01 10.22
CA ARG A 20 15.17 -33.87 10.08
C ARG A 20 14.30 -32.63 10.08
N ALA A 21 14.13 -32.06 11.27
CA ALA A 21 13.54 -30.74 11.45
C ALA A 21 14.18 -29.77 10.45
N VAL A 22 13.35 -29.19 9.58
CA VAL A 22 13.72 -28.10 8.69
C VAL A 22 14.17 -26.97 9.62
N ARG A 23 15.49 -26.78 9.74
CA ARG A 23 16.02 -25.54 10.32
C ARG A 23 15.58 -24.43 9.37
N ASN A 24 14.65 -23.60 9.84
CA ASN A 24 14.38 -22.31 9.22
C ASN A 24 15.69 -21.53 9.28
N ASP A 25 16.38 -21.46 8.15
CA ASP A 25 17.57 -20.65 7.99
C ASP A 25 17.09 -19.20 7.77
N PRO A 26 17.27 -18.29 8.74
CA PRO A 26 16.74 -16.93 8.64
C PRO A 26 17.41 -16.10 7.53
N GLY A 27 18.44 -16.65 6.85
CA GLY A 27 19.08 -16.07 5.68
C GLY A 27 18.69 -16.69 4.33
N ALA A 28 17.82 -17.71 4.30
CA ALA A 28 17.38 -18.31 3.05
C ALA A 28 16.40 -17.37 2.33
N VAL A 29 16.74 -16.97 1.10
CA VAL A 29 15.80 -16.30 0.18
C VAL A 29 14.54 -17.14 0.14
N PRO A 30 13.33 -16.57 0.41
CA PRO A 30 12.11 -17.34 0.36
C PRO A 30 12.02 -17.97 -1.03
N ALA A 31 12.01 -19.30 -1.07
CA ALA A 31 11.83 -20.04 -2.30
C ALA A 31 10.54 -19.56 -2.97
N ALA A 32 10.57 -19.38 -4.29
CA ALA A 32 9.39 -19.00 -5.04
C ALA A 32 8.22 -19.93 -4.66
N PRO A 33 6.99 -19.40 -4.48
CA PRO A 33 5.83 -20.24 -4.20
C PRO A 33 5.70 -21.34 -5.26
N VAL A 34 5.25 -22.53 -4.85
CA VAL A 34 5.08 -23.68 -5.74
C VAL A 34 3.58 -23.92 -5.96
N HIS A 35 3.18 -24.09 -7.21
CA HIS A 35 1.81 -24.44 -7.59
C HIS A 35 1.82 -25.36 -8.81
N CYS A 36 0.87 -26.30 -8.89
CA CYS A 36 0.85 -27.35 -9.92
C CYS A 36 2.14 -28.19 -10.01
N GLY A 37 2.90 -28.29 -8.91
CA GLY A 37 4.13 -29.09 -8.84
C GLY A 37 5.40 -28.37 -9.27
N GLU A 38 5.32 -27.13 -9.76
CA GLU A 38 6.47 -26.34 -10.21
C GLU A 38 6.56 -24.98 -9.48
N PRO A 39 7.76 -24.40 -9.32
CA PRO A 39 7.92 -23.04 -8.83
C PRO A 39 7.24 -22.02 -9.75
N MET A 40 6.50 -21.09 -9.16
CA MET A 40 5.79 -20.04 -9.88
C MET A 40 6.76 -18.89 -10.24
N PRO A 41 6.95 -18.56 -11.53
CA PRO A 41 7.74 -17.40 -11.92
C PRO A 41 7.10 -16.09 -11.45
N VAL A 42 7.95 -15.07 -11.27
CA VAL A 42 7.47 -13.69 -11.02
C VAL A 42 6.81 -13.17 -12.29
N ARG A 43 5.64 -12.57 -12.15
CA ARG A 43 4.88 -11.96 -13.24
C ARG A 43 5.26 -10.49 -13.38
N THR A 44 5.70 -10.13 -14.59
CA THR A 44 5.83 -8.74 -15.05
C THR A 44 4.56 -8.31 -15.77
N LEU A 45 4.48 -7.02 -16.10
CA LEU A 45 3.50 -6.53 -17.06
C LEU A 45 3.63 -7.26 -18.40
N ASP A 46 2.50 -7.44 -19.06
CA ASP A 46 2.38 -8.12 -20.34
C ASP A 46 1.58 -7.27 -21.32
N PHE A 47 2.18 -6.96 -22.47
CA PHE A 47 1.57 -6.12 -23.49
C PHE A 47 0.47 -6.87 -24.26
N ALA A 48 0.53 -8.20 -24.33
CA ALA A 48 -0.45 -9.03 -25.01
C ALA A 48 -1.70 -9.31 -24.16
N GLU A 49 -1.66 -8.95 -22.87
CA GLU A 49 -2.79 -9.13 -21.96
C GLU A 49 -3.93 -8.20 -22.37
N VAL A 50 -4.95 -8.78 -22.99
CA VAL A 50 -6.13 -8.05 -23.51
C VAL A 50 -6.98 -7.47 -22.37
N GLN A 51 -6.90 -8.06 -21.18
CA GLN A 51 -7.61 -7.60 -20.00
C GLN A 51 -6.62 -7.00 -19.00
N ASP A 52 -6.59 -5.67 -18.90
CA ASP A 52 -5.65 -4.91 -18.04
C ASP A 52 -5.68 -5.31 -16.54
N HIS A 53 -6.62 -6.16 -16.08
CA HIS A 53 -6.75 -6.59 -14.68
C HIS A 53 -5.48 -7.23 -14.07
N VAL A 54 -4.80 -8.13 -14.79
CA VAL A 54 -3.56 -8.76 -14.27
C VAL A 54 -2.45 -7.72 -14.18
N ASN A 55 -2.32 -6.87 -15.20
CA ASN A 55 -1.36 -5.76 -15.19
C ASN A 55 -1.65 -4.80 -14.04
N HIS A 56 -2.92 -4.52 -13.75
CA HIS A 56 -3.33 -3.73 -12.59
C HIS A 56 -2.95 -4.38 -11.26
N ALA A 57 -3.12 -5.70 -11.11
CA ALA A 57 -2.73 -6.44 -9.92
C ALA A 57 -1.20 -6.43 -9.71
N VAL A 58 -0.42 -6.61 -10.79
CA VAL A 58 1.05 -6.51 -10.75
C VAL A 58 1.50 -5.13 -10.29
N ALA A 59 0.92 -4.07 -10.86
CA ALA A 59 1.25 -2.69 -10.47
C ALA A 59 0.82 -2.37 -9.03
N GLN A 60 -0.37 -2.84 -8.61
CA GLN A 60 -0.83 -2.63 -7.23
C GLN A 60 0.06 -3.36 -6.22
N ALA A 61 0.41 -4.62 -6.50
CA ALA A 61 1.34 -5.36 -5.66
C ALA A 61 2.67 -4.61 -5.53
N ALA A 62 3.20 -4.02 -6.61
CA ALA A 62 4.44 -3.26 -6.58
C ALA A 62 4.35 -1.97 -5.74
N ILE A 63 3.23 -1.26 -5.79
CA ILE A 63 2.95 -0.12 -4.89
C ILE A 63 3.00 -0.60 -3.44
N ASP A 64 2.38 -1.73 -3.15
CA ASP A 64 2.31 -2.30 -1.80
C ASP A 64 3.62 -3.00 -1.35
N GLY A 65 4.72 -2.88 -2.11
CA GLY A 65 6.00 -3.53 -1.79
C GLY A 65 6.00 -5.06 -1.93
N ARG A 66 5.07 -5.59 -2.71
CA ARG A 66 4.90 -7.00 -3.03
C ARG A 66 5.20 -7.28 -4.51
N ARG A 67 5.28 -8.55 -4.85
CA ARG A 67 5.41 -9.04 -6.23
C ARG A 67 4.38 -10.14 -6.48
N VAL A 68 3.89 -10.22 -7.70
CA VAL A 68 2.96 -11.27 -8.12
C VAL A 68 3.76 -12.42 -8.72
N HIS A 69 3.45 -13.64 -8.29
CA HIS A 69 3.84 -14.88 -8.95
C HIS A 69 2.64 -15.44 -9.71
N ALA A 70 2.88 -16.00 -10.89
CA ALA A 70 1.82 -16.57 -11.72
C ALA A 70 2.16 -18.02 -12.09
N CYS A 71 1.22 -18.92 -11.87
CA CYS A 71 1.28 -20.29 -12.36
C CYS A 71 0.74 -20.35 -13.79
N ALA A 72 1.25 -21.26 -14.62
CA ALA A 72 0.74 -21.50 -15.97
C ALA A 72 -0.76 -21.87 -16.01
N CYS A 73 -1.32 -22.38 -14.90
CA CYS A 73 -2.76 -22.66 -14.79
C CYS A 73 -3.63 -21.41 -14.54
N GLY A 74 -3.03 -20.22 -14.43
CA GLY A 74 -3.72 -18.95 -14.15
C GLY A 74 -3.82 -18.59 -12.66
N PHE A 75 -3.29 -19.41 -11.74
CA PHE A 75 -3.27 -19.07 -10.32
C PHE A 75 -2.25 -17.96 -10.04
N LEU A 76 -2.65 -16.94 -9.27
CA LEU A 76 -1.81 -15.81 -8.88
C LEU A 76 -1.55 -15.82 -7.37
N GLN A 77 -0.33 -15.45 -6.97
CA GLN A 77 0.04 -15.32 -5.56
C GLN A 77 0.96 -14.13 -5.33
N GLU A 78 0.61 -13.28 -4.37
CA GLU A 78 1.45 -12.17 -3.94
C GLU A 78 2.44 -12.60 -2.86
N THR A 79 3.69 -12.13 -2.97
CA THR A 79 4.70 -12.29 -1.91
C THR A 79 5.41 -10.95 -1.64
N PRO A 80 5.88 -10.70 -0.40
CA PRO A 80 6.73 -9.54 -0.13
C PRO A 80 8.01 -9.55 -0.99
N VAL A 81 8.47 -8.38 -1.40
CA VAL A 81 9.75 -8.25 -2.11
C VAL A 81 10.92 -8.44 -1.13
N PRO A 82 11.82 -9.42 -1.34
CA PRO A 82 12.99 -9.60 -0.48
C PRO A 82 14.03 -8.49 -0.70
N GLY A 83 14.58 -7.93 0.38
CA GLY A 83 15.85 -7.20 0.33
C GLY A 83 15.83 -5.71 -0.04
N GLY A 84 14.72 -5.00 0.14
CA GLY A 84 14.67 -3.52 0.03
C GLY A 84 14.85 -2.95 -1.39
N THR A 85 15.32 -3.75 -2.35
CA THR A 85 15.32 -3.40 -3.77
C THR A 85 14.00 -3.79 -4.40
N VAL A 86 13.25 -2.83 -4.91
CA VAL A 86 11.98 -3.07 -5.61
C VAL A 86 12.28 -3.51 -7.04
N PRO A 87 11.97 -4.76 -7.44
CA PRO A 87 12.25 -5.26 -8.77
C PRO A 87 11.40 -4.53 -9.83
N SER A 88 11.93 -4.43 -11.05
CA SER A 88 11.15 -3.90 -12.17
C SER A 88 9.92 -4.77 -12.43
N ILE A 89 8.74 -4.15 -12.53
CA ILE A 89 7.54 -4.85 -13.02
C ILE A 89 7.46 -4.86 -14.54
N VAL A 90 8.31 -4.11 -15.22
CA VAL A 90 8.37 -4.07 -16.69
C VAL A 90 9.46 -5.03 -17.18
N PRO A 91 9.22 -5.82 -18.25
CA PRO A 91 10.27 -6.60 -18.89
C PRO A 91 11.46 -5.74 -19.32
N ASP A 92 12.65 -6.33 -19.30
CA ASP A 92 13.90 -5.62 -19.61
C ASP A 92 13.87 -5.05 -21.03
N GLY A 93 14.18 -3.75 -21.16
CA GLY A 93 14.20 -3.05 -22.44
C GLY A 93 12.83 -2.64 -22.98
N GLU A 94 11.73 -2.96 -22.29
CA GLU A 94 10.36 -2.72 -22.78
C GLU A 94 9.65 -1.52 -22.13
N ALA A 95 10.33 -0.76 -21.26
CA ALA A 95 9.79 0.40 -20.53
C ALA A 95 8.93 1.37 -21.41
N MET A 96 9.37 1.61 -22.64
CA MET A 96 8.68 2.49 -23.58
C MET A 96 7.28 1.98 -23.97
N LEU A 97 7.09 0.66 -24.08
CA LEU A 97 5.83 0.04 -24.49
C LEU A 97 4.74 0.20 -23.43
N PHE A 98 5.14 0.29 -22.15
CA PHE A 98 4.22 0.37 -21.02
C PHE A 98 3.95 1.80 -20.54
N ARG A 99 4.52 2.83 -21.19
CA ARG A 99 4.18 4.24 -20.87
C ARG A 99 2.67 4.52 -20.87
N PRO A 100 1.88 4.07 -21.86
CA PRO A 100 0.44 4.29 -21.85
C PRO A 100 -0.27 3.64 -20.66
N PHE A 101 0.25 2.52 -20.15
CA PHE A 101 -0.32 1.86 -18.97
C PHE A 101 -0.13 2.73 -17.72
N PHE A 102 1.09 3.23 -17.49
CA PHE A 102 1.38 4.10 -16.36
C PHE A 102 0.66 5.45 -16.44
N THR A 103 0.62 6.09 -17.62
CA THR A 103 -0.09 7.37 -17.77
C THR A 103 -1.58 7.24 -17.51
N ARG A 104 -2.23 6.13 -17.94
CA ARG A 104 -3.63 5.85 -17.62
C ARG A 104 -3.86 5.70 -16.12
N ARG A 105 -2.96 5.04 -15.40
CA ARG A 105 -3.07 4.88 -13.93
C ARG A 105 -2.94 6.22 -13.21
N VAL A 106 -1.97 7.04 -13.59
CA VAL A 106 -1.80 8.39 -13.03
C VAL A 106 -3.01 9.26 -13.33
N LEU A 107 -3.52 9.27 -14.56
CA LEU A 107 -4.74 10.00 -14.92
C LEU A 107 -5.95 9.53 -14.08
N ALA A 108 -6.12 8.22 -13.92
CA ALA A 108 -7.19 7.67 -13.10
C ALA A 108 -7.05 8.06 -11.62
N ALA A 109 -5.82 8.19 -11.11
CA ALA A 109 -5.58 8.66 -9.75
C ALA A 109 -5.83 10.16 -9.60
N ALA A 110 -5.43 10.97 -10.57
CA ALA A 110 -5.73 12.40 -10.61
C ALA A 110 -7.25 12.65 -10.60
N GLY A 111 -8.02 11.89 -11.40
CA GLY A 111 -9.48 11.96 -11.36
C GLY A 111 -10.09 11.54 -10.02
N ARG A 112 -9.44 10.67 -9.23
CA ARG A 112 -9.88 10.36 -7.86
C ARG A 112 -9.63 11.53 -6.91
N VAL A 113 -8.52 12.25 -7.07
CA VAL A 113 -8.23 13.48 -6.31
C VAL A 113 -9.27 14.54 -6.63
N GLU A 114 -9.50 14.84 -7.92
CA GLU A 114 -10.50 15.82 -8.35
C GLU A 114 -11.89 15.50 -7.79
N ASN A 115 -12.31 14.22 -7.85
CA ASN A 115 -13.57 13.81 -7.27
C ASN A 115 -13.61 13.96 -5.74
N ALA A 116 -12.48 13.72 -5.06
CA ALA A 116 -12.37 13.88 -3.62
C ALA A 116 -12.46 15.35 -3.20
N GLU A 117 -11.74 16.24 -3.89
CA GLU A 117 -11.82 17.69 -3.72
C GLU A 117 -13.24 18.19 -3.95
N TRP A 118 -13.88 17.78 -5.05
CA TRP A 118 -15.24 18.17 -5.35
C TRP A 118 -16.21 17.75 -4.24
N SER A 119 -16.12 16.51 -3.72
CA SER A 119 -17.06 16.12 -2.64
C SER A 119 -16.71 16.74 -1.29
N PHE A 120 -15.45 17.13 -1.05
CA PHE A 120 -15.09 17.96 0.12
C PHE A 120 -15.70 19.37 0.01
N ASP A 121 -15.63 20.00 -1.16
CA ASP A 121 -16.28 21.29 -1.43
C ASP A 121 -17.80 21.21 -1.27
N GLN A 122 -18.41 20.11 -1.72
CA GLN A 122 -19.84 19.88 -1.51
C GLN A 122 -20.18 19.70 -0.04
N ALA A 123 -19.38 18.96 0.72
CA ALA A 123 -19.60 18.83 2.16
C ALA A 123 -19.48 20.18 2.90
N LEU A 124 -18.57 21.06 2.46
CA LEU A 124 -18.47 22.43 2.97
C LEU A 124 -19.71 23.26 2.62
N ALA A 125 -20.21 23.15 1.38
CA ALA A 125 -21.37 23.88 0.90
C ALA A 125 -22.70 23.39 1.51
N ASP A 126 -22.79 22.08 1.78
CA ASP A 126 -23.96 21.40 2.34
C ASP A 126 -24.08 21.54 3.87
N ALA A 127 -23.30 22.45 4.46
CA ALA A 127 -23.50 22.96 5.81
C ALA A 127 -24.86 23.67 5.88
N GLY A 128 -25.95 22.91 5.98
CA GLY A 128 -27.28 23.44 6.24
C GLY A 128 -27.30 24.28 7.52
N PRO A 129 -28.47 24.82 7.94
CA PRO A 129 -28.54 25.64 9.14
C PRO A 129 -28.04 24.88 10.38
N LEU A 130 -26.80 25.16 10.79
CA LEU A 130 -26.18 24.60 11.99
C LEU A 130 -26.85 25.14 13.27
N ALA A 131 -27.45 26.32 13.17
CA ALA A 131 -28.28 26.87 14.24
C ALA A 131 -29.50 25.97 14.49
N ALA A 132 -29.75 25.66 15.75
CA ALA A 132 -30.96 24.98 16.19
C ALA A 132 -31.62 25.75 17.35
N PRO A 133 -32.93 25.56 17.58
CA PRO A 133 -33.63 26.20 18.70
C PRO A 133 -33.13 25.74 20.07
N ASP A 134 -32.56 24.54 20.13
CA ASP A 134 -32.07 23.89 21.34
C ASP A 134 -30.55 23.69 21.26
N ALA A 135 -29.85 23.96 22.37
CA ALA A 135 -28.39 23.91 22.41
C ALA A 135 -27.84 22.49 22.22
N GLN A 136 -28.55 21.47 22.72
CA GLN A 136 -28.14 20.07 22.54
C GLN A 136 -28.31 19.63 21.09
N GLU A 137 -29.42 20.02 20.46
CA GLU A 137 -29.65 19.79 19.04
C GLU A 137 -28.62 20.51 18.16
N GLN A 138 -28.30 21.76 18.48
CA GLN A 138 -27.25 22.52 17.80
C GLN A 138 -25.88 21.83 17.94
N ALA A 139 -25.52 21.40 19.16
CA ALA A 139 -24.29 20.67 19.42
C ALA A 139 -24.19 19.38 18.60
N ARG A 140 -25.26 18.56 18.56
CA ARG A 140 -25.31 17.34 17.74
C ARG A 140 -25.11 17.61 16.24
N ARG A 141 -25.73 18.68 15.72
CA ARG A 141 -25.58 19.06 14.30
C ARG A 141 -24.15 19.49 13.98
N LEU A 142 -23.52 20.26 14.88
CA LEU A 142 -22.11 20.66 14.73
C LEU A 142 -21.19 19.45 14.76
N CYS A 143 -21.33 18.55 15.73
CA CYS A 143 -20.53 17.31 15.81
C CYS A 143 -20.66 16.47 14.53
N ALA A 144 -21.88 16.26 14.04
CA ALA A 144 -22.10 15.49 12.81
C ALA A 144 -21.49 16.14 11.56
N TYR A 145 -21.56 17.47 11.48
CA TYR A 145 -20.95 18.24 10.40
C TYR A 145 -19.41 18.15 10.43
N GLU A 146 -18.80 18.36 11.60
CA GLU A 146 -17.35 18.27 11.77
C GLU A 146 -16.83 16.85 11.46
N ALA A 147 -17.50 15.82 11.96
CA ALA A 147 -17.16 14.43 11.66
C ALA A 147 -17.30 14.11 10.15
N GLY A 148 -18.32 14.67 9.49
CA GLY A 148 -18.49 14.56 8.04
C GLY A 148 -17.32 15.20 7.27
N LEU A 149 -16.93 16.43 7.64
CA LEU A 149 -15.79 17.11 7.03
C LEU A 149 -14.46 16.38 7.28
N GLU A 150 -14.26 15.82 8.48
CA GLU A 150 -13.07 15.02 8.79
C GLU A 150 -13.01 13.77 7.91
N ALA A 151 -14.13 13.08 7.71
CA ALA A 151 -14.21 11.92 6.84
C ALA A 151 -13.88 12.29 5.37
N GLU A 152 -14.41 13.41 4.88
CA GLU A 152 -14.12 13.89 3.53
C GLU A 152 -12.66 14.33 3.38
N ARG A 153 -12.08 14.97 4.41
CA ARG A 153 -10.66 15.31 4.43
C ARG A 153 -9.79 14.05 4.35
N TRP A 154 -10.11 13.04 5.15
CA TRP A 154 -9.39 11.77 5.16
C TRP A 154 -9.46 11.07 3.79
N ARG A 155 -10.59 11.18 3.08
CA ARG A 155 -10.76 10.66 1.71
C ARG A 155 -9.88 11.41 0.71
N LEU A 156 -9.79 12.74 0.81
CA LEU A 156 -8.89 13.55 -0.01
C LEU A 156 -7.42 13.19 0.24
N ASP A 157 -7.01 13.07 1.50
CA ASP A 157 -5.63 12.73 1.86
C ASP A 157 -5.22 11.35 1.28
N GLN A 158 -6.10 10.35 1.30
CA GLN A 158 -5.86 9.05 0.65
C GLN A 158 -5.81 9.12 -0.88
N ALA A 159 -6.64 9.98 -1.49
CA ALA A 159 -6.61 10.15 -2.94
C ALA A 159 -5.26 10.76 -3.38
N LEU A 160 -4.76 11.74 -2.63
CA LEU A 160 -3.43 12.34 -2.84
C LEU A 160 -2.31 11.33 -2.61
N GLU A 161 -2.40 10.51 -1.57
CA GLU A 161 -1.44 9.42 -1.34
C GLU A 161 -1.43 8.42 -2.49
N SER A 162 -2.60 8.01 -2.97
CA SER A 162 -2.73 7.12 -4.12
C SER A 162 -2.13 7.74 -5.39
N LEU A 163 -2.37 9.03 -5.65
CA LEU A 163 -1.78 9.74 -6.79
C LEU A 163 -0.25 9.75 -6.70
N ARG A 164 0.28 10.05 -5.51
CA ARG A 164 1.73 10.04 -5.25
C ARG A 164 2.35 8.67 -5.51
N ASP A 165 1.70 7.59 -5.10
CA ASP A 165 2.21 6.24 -5.32
C ASP A 165 2.23 5.86 -6.81
N GLU A 166 1.21 6.25 -7.57
CA GLU A 166 1.19 6.04 -9.03
C GLU A 166 2.25 6.86 -9.75
N LEU A 167 2.46 8.12 -9.35
CA LEU A 167 3.52 8.97 -9.88
C LEU A 167 4.89 8.37 -9.61
N ARG A 168 5.14 7.91 -8.37
CA ARG A 168 6.40 7.24 -7.99
C ARG A 168 6.63 5.96 -8.77
N LEU A 169 5.58 5.16 -8.96
CA LEU A 169 5.66 3.93 -9.76
C LEU A 169 6.02 4.27 -11.21
N ALA A 170 5.32 5.22 -11.83
CA ALA A 170 5.56 5.61 -13.21
C ALA A 170 6.98 6.18 -13.44
N VAL A 171 7.44 7.09 -12.57
CA VAL A 171 8.79 7.66 -12.65
C VAL A 171 9.86 6.59 -12.50
N ARG A 172 9.69 5.66 -11.54
CA ARG A 172 10.60 4.52 -11.34
C ARG A 172 10.75 3.66 -12.58
N HIS A 173 9.70 3.53 -13.40
CA HIS A 173 9.71 2.78 -14.66
C HIS A 173 9.97 3.66 -15.88
N GLY A 174 10.53 4.86 -15.69
CA GLY A 174 11.10 5.69 -16.77
C GLY A 174 10.08 6.50 -17.56
N VAL A 175 8.89 6.74 -17.00
CA VAL A 175 7.94 7.70 -17.57
C VAL A 175 8.37 9.12 -17.20
N PRO A 176 8.61 10.01 -18.19
CA PRO A 176 9.04 11.38 -17.89
C PRO A 176 7.98 12.17 -17.11
N ILE A 177 8.41 12.97 -16.12
CA ILE A 177 7.53 13.84 -15.31
C ILE A 177 6.73 14.78 -16.22
N THR A 178 7.36 15.41 -17.21
CA THR A 178 6.71 16.30 -18.18
C THR A 178 5.56 15.62 -18.94
N LEU A 179 5.70 14.32 -19.24
CA LEU A 179 4.66 13.53 -19.89
C LEU A 179 3.53 13.22 -18.90
N LEU A 180 3.86 12.83 -17.66
CA LEU A 180 2.87 12.55 -16.62
C LEU A 180 2.02 13.79 -16.31
N ALA A 181 2.66 14.94 -16.10
CA ALA A 181 1.98 16.21 -15.82
C ALA A 181 1.01 16.58 -16.95
N ARG A 182 1.49 16.57 -18.19
CA ARG A 182 0.66 16.89 -19.36
C ARG A 182 -0.53 15.96 -19.52
N GLU A 183 -0.32 14.65 -19.45
CA GLU A 183 -1.37 13.66 -19.71
C GLU A 183 -2.39 13.56 -18.55
N ALA A 184 -1.98 13.90 -17.32
CA ALA A 184 -2.85 13.97 -16.16
C ALA A 184 -3.46 15.37 -15.93
N ALA A 185 -3.17 16.35 -16.81
CA ALA A 185 -3.56 17.75 -16.66
C ALA A 185 -3.15 18.38 -15.30
N LEU A 186 -1.98 17.97 -14.79
CA LEU A 186 -1.37 18.49 -13.56
C LEU A 186 -0.31 19.54 -13.91
N ASP A 187 -0.04 20.47 -12.98
CA ASP A 187 1.16 21.30 -13.07
C ASP A 187 2.40 20.43 -12.84
N GLU A 188 3.47 20.70 -13.59
CA GLU A 188 4.74 19.99 -13.42
C GLU A 188 5.34 20.26 -12.03
N ALA A 189 5.21 21.48 -11.50
CA ALA A 189 5.66 21.84 -10.16
C ALA A 189 4.92 21.01 -9.09
N ASP A 190 3.61 20.86 -9.22
CA ASP A 190 2.80 20.06 -8.29
C ASP A 190 3.21 18.58 -8.31
N VAL A 191 3.51 18.03 -9.49
CA VAL A 191 4.02 16.66 -9.62
C VAL A 191 5.36 16.52 -8.91
N VAL A 192 6.26 17.49 -9.07
CA VAL A 192 7.56 17.49 -8.38
C VAL A 192 7.36 17.56 -6.87
N ASP A 193 6.50 18.45 -6.37
CA ASP A 193 6.24 18.60 -4.94
C ASP A 193 5.62 17.33 -4.33
N LEU A 194 4.66 16.71 -5.01
CA LEU A 194 4.06 15.44 -4.59
C LEU A 194 5.08 14.30 -4.49
N LEU A 195 6.03 14.24 -5.43
CA LEU A 195 7.07 13.21 -5.42
C LEU A 195 7.99 13.35 -4.19
N HIS A 196 8.34 14.59 -3.82
CA HIS A 196 9.18 14.91 -2.66
C HIS A 196 8.43 14.85 -1.32
N LEU A 197 7.09 14.83 -1.35
CA LEU A 197 6.27 14.80 -0.14
C LEU A 197 6.50 13.48 0.64
N GLY A 198 7.14 13.59 1.79
CA GLY A 198 7.50 12.45 2.65
C GLY A 198 8.99 12.05 2.61
N ASP A 199 9.81 12.70 1.78
CA ASP A 199 11.28 12.54 1.81
C ASP A 199 11.94 13.35 2.94
N ILE A 200 11.15 13.99 3.80
CA ILE A 200 11.64 14.62 5.04
C ILE A 200 12.00 13.47 6.00
N PRO A 201 13.30 13.23 6.29
CA PRO A 201 13.67 12.24 7.28
C PRO A 201 13.02 12.62 8.60
N ALA A 202 12.33 11.68 9.24
CA ALA A 202 11.78 11.84 10.58
C ALA A 202 12.91 12.21 11.55
N THR A 203 13.16 13.50 11.70
CA THR A 203 13.99 14.03 12.78
C THR A 203 13.05 14.06 13.97
N SER A 204 13.06 12.99 14.77
CA SER A 204 12.34 12.95 16.05
C SER A 204 12.71 14.19 16.86
N PRO A 205 11.78 15.13 17.12
CA PRO A 205 12.03 16.16 18.09
C PRO A 205 12.04 15.47 19.45
N ALA A 206 13.20 15.48 20.10
CA ALA A 206 13.33 15.08 21.48
C ALA A 206 12.27 15.82 22.31
N HIS A 207 11.55 15.06 23.15
CA HIS A 207 10.62 15.56 24.15
C HIS A 207 11.20 16.78 24.87
N SER A 208 10.53 17.93 24.72
CA SER A 208 10.61 19.01 25.69
C SER A 208 9.20 19.27 26.19
N SER A 209 8.89 18.58 27.29
CA SER A 209 7.76 18.84 28.14
C SER A 209 7.89 20.25 28.72
N ALA A 210 6.92 21.12 28.43
CA ALA A 210 6.67 22.32 29.21
C ALA A 210 5.16 22.48 29.40
N ASN A 211 4.70 22.01 30.56
CA ASN A 211 3.39 22.32 31.10
C ASN A 211 3.24 23.82 31.34
N SER A 212 2.09 24.39 31.00
CA SER A 212 1.32 25.26 31.92
C SER A 212 -0.12 25.42 31.42
N PRO A 213 -1.09 25.55 32.34
CA PRO A 213 -2.51 25.40 32.05
C PRO A 213 -3.13 26.71 31.54
N ALA A 214 -4.01 26.60 30.54
CA ALA A 214 -4.89 27.69 30.16
C ALA A 214 -6.31 27.40 30.67
N THR A 215 -6.77 28.32 31.51
CA THR A 215 -8.07 28.41 32.18
C THR A 215 -9.21 28.56 31.17
N SER A 216 -10.26 27.77 31.36
CA SER A 216 -11.54 27.84 30.64
C SER A 216 -12.31 29.13 30.94
N PRO A 217 -13.04 29.70 29.95
CA PRO A 217 -14.46 29.93 30.20
C PRO A 217 -15.36 29.77 28.95
N ALA A 218 -16.37 28.89 29.02
CA ALA A 218 -17.75 29.06 28.50
C ALA A 218 -18.54 27.74 28.65
N ASP A 219 -19.09 27.49 29.84
CA ASP A 219 -19.74 26.23 30.25
C ASP A 219 -21.10 25.91 29.62
N GLY A 220 -21.60 26.73 28.69
CA GLY A 220 -22.90 26.47 28.04
C GLY A 220 -22.78 25.57 26.82
N THR A 221 -21.89 25.94 25.89
CA THR A 221 -21.79 25.29 24.58
C THR A 221 -20.76 24.17 24.58
N GLY A 222 -19.66 24.33 25.34
CA GLY A 222 -18.58 23.34 25.39
C GLY A 222 -19.00 22.03 26.05
N ARG A 223 -19.86 22.09 27.08
CA ARG A 223 -20.39 20.89 27.75
C ARG A 223 -21.40 20.14 26.88
N ALA A 224 -22.31 20.86 26.22
CA ALA A 224 -23.29 20.26 25.30
C ALA A 224 -22.61 19.63 24.07
N LEU A 225 -21.54 20.25 23.56
CA LEU A 225 -20.70 19.70 22.49
C LEU A 225 -19.95 18.44 22.96
N ALA A 226 -19.31 18.49 24.12
CA ALA A 226 -18.58 17.36 24.69
C ALA A 226 -19.48 16.16 25.06
N GLU A 227 -20.74 16.39 25.43
CA GLU A 227 -21.74 15.34 25.68
C GLU A 227 -22.39 14.80 24.39
N ALA A 228 -22.17 15.44 23.23
CA ALA A 228 -22.83 15.13 21.96
C ALA A 228 -21.94 14.50 20.86
N CYS A 229 -20.60 14.62 20.94
CA CYS A 229 -19.65 14.21 19.89
C CYS A 229 -19.12 12.76 20.01
#